data_AF-A0A7S3XSP6-F1
#
_entry.id   AF-A0A7S3XSP6-F1
#
_cell.length_a   1.000
_cell.length_b   1.000
_cell.length_c   1.000
_cell.angle_alpha   90.00
_cell.angle_beta   90.00
_cell.angle_gamma   90.00
#
_symmetry.space_group_name_H-M   'P 1'
#
loop_
_entity.id
_entity.type
_entity.pdbx_description
1 polymer ?
#
loop_
_entity_poly.entity_id
_entity_poly.type
_entity_poly.pdbx_seq_one_letter_code
_entity_poly.pdbx_strand_id
1 'polypeptide(L)'
;MNQNTSALFRWCYPWLLATVCVLISLSCFGCCFVVPPVGPSAAGRKHDPSTKLNMKKIRHFINLTNGIEVVPHLLQSGVHEEELSYIRLQSTHCESKNFLGILQDLDANFLLRLAQGDTCLVYDFGSRAGVGWPDGEIGIPRALWWGVEWVRYALERCWLGPSAPGVRVMVRGHNIRGLFEQEYRSLPDKVKRKMRYYKKFLKIDPGGKLSLYGIYSRTNMDGDAEGYATILDQCSKSGGSFVEKKDSLSFNISTAAPDTTPQKREEKSDHANTSSVGIGDDLRTIVPVPVGMRIYQSSYYEQYSHSEFGGSQAKKK
;
A
#
# COMPACT_ATOMS: atom_id res chain seq x y z
N MET A 1 65.63 36.79 -13.19
CA MET A 1 65.75 37.77 -12.11
C MET A 1 64.57 37.57 -11.15
N ASN A 2 64.89 37.29 -9.88
CA ASN A 2 64.10 37.31 -8.62
C ASN A 2 62.75 36.57 -8.57
N GLN A 3 62.58 35.44 -7.86
CA GLN A 3 62.66 35.15 -6.41
C GLN A 3 61.65 35.91 -5.52
N ASN A 4 60.69 35.17 -4.93
CA ASN A 4 60.25 35.18 -3.51
C ASN A 4 58.95 34.35 -3.34
N THR A 5 58.95 33.13 -2.74
CA THR A 5 58.80 32.77 -1.29
C THR A 5 57.39 33.03 -0.74
N SER A 6 56.70 32.25 0.11
CA SER A 6 56.75 30.88 0.67
C SER A 6 55.75 30.87 1.86
N ALA A 7 54.96 29.80 2.05
CA ALA A 7 54.40 29.26 3.34
C ALA A 7 53.18 28.37 3.00
N LEU A 8 53.16 27.03 3.06
CA LEU A 8 53.52 26.03 4.10
C LEU A 8 52.80 26.20 5.44
N PHE A 9 51.69 25.47 5.59
CA PHE A 9 51.26 24.90 6.87
C PHE A 9 50.88 23.43 6.66
N ARG A 10 51.79 22.54 7.07
CA ARG A 10 51.59 21.10 7.22
C ARG A 10 51.08 20.85 8.65
N TRP A 11 50.03 20.06 8.79
CA TRP A 11 49.76 19.33 10.03
C TRP A 11 50.22 17.88 9.85
N CYS A 12 51.35 17.56 10.47
CA CYS A 12 51.76 16.20 10.78
C CYS A 12 51.33 15.92 12.23
N TYR A 13 50.69 14.79 12.48
CA TYR A 13 50.98 14.02 13.70
C TYR A 13 50.88 12.51 13.42
N PRO A 14 51.94 11.74 13.71
CA PRO A 14 52.02 10.29 13.56
C PRO A 14 51.93 9.57 14.92
N TRP A 15 51.13 8.51 15.03
CA TRP A 15 51.29 7.44 16.04
C TRP A 15 50.88 6.13 15.36
N LEU A 16 51.83 5.42 14.76
CA LEU A 16 52.65 4.34 15.32
C LEU A 16 51.86 3.06 15.65
N LEU A 17 52.23 2.01 14.93
CA LEU A 17 51.93 0.61 15.15
C LEU A 17 52.14 0.18 16.62
N ALA A 18 51.19 -0.59 17.14
CA ALA A 18 51.45 -1.55 18.21
C ALA A 18 50.70 -2.84 17.93
N THR A 19 51.41 -3.74 17.25
CA THR A 19 51.16 -5.18 17.19
C THR A 19 51.31 -5.75 18.60
N VAL A 20 50.23 -6.26 19.20
CA VAL A 20 50.33 -7.19 20.33
C VAL A 20 49.35 -8.34 20.09
N CYS A 21 49.95 -9.49 19.77
CA CYS A 21 49.34 -10.80 19.90
C CYS A 21 48.90 -11.00 21.36
N VAL A 22 47.60 -11.21 21.56
CA VAL A 22 47.09 -11.89 22.76
C VAL A 22 46.30 -13.10 22.30
N LEU A 23 47.01 -14.22 22.24
CA LEU A 23 46.43 -15.55 22.29
C LEU A 23 45.83 -15.73 23.69
N ILE A 24 44.52 -15.61 23.81
CA ILE A 24 43.79 -16.17 24.95
C ILE A 24 43.20 -17.50 24.51
N SER A 25 43.93 -18.55 24.85
CA SER A 25 43.42 -19.88 25.09
C SER A 25 42.77 -19.90 26.47
N LEU A 26 41.45 -20.06 26.53
CA LEU A 26 40.67 -20.45 27.72
C LEU A 26 39.49 -21.27 27.16
N SER A 27 39.68 -22.58 26.99
CA SER A 27 39.31 -23.60 27.98
C SER A 27 37.81 -23.65 28.26
N CYS A 28 37.19 -24.72 27.74
CA CYS A 28 36.23 -25.56 28.45
C CYS A 28 35.19 -24.84 29.31
N PHE A 29 34.11 -24.37 28.70
CA PHE A 29 32.81 -24.40 29.36
C PHE A 29 32.02 -25.58 28.80
N GLY A 30 32.07 -26.69 29.53
CA GLY A 30 31.09 -27.76 29.41
C GLY A 30 29.72 -27.20 29.77
N CYS A 31 28.93 -26.85 28.75
CA CYS A 31 27.49 -26.77 28.91
C CYS A 31 26.97 -28.20 29.03
N CYS A 32 26.84 -28.66 30.28
CA CYS A 32 25.87 -29.69 30.63
C CYS A 32 24.51 -29.23 30.09
N PHE A 33 24.11 -29.77 28.95
CA PHE A 33 22.73 -29.72 28.48
C PHE A 33 21.91 -30.54 29.49
N VAL A 34 21.38 -29.86 30.49
CA VAL A 34 20.29 -30.40 31.32
C VAL A 34 19.09 -30.50 30.40
N VAL A 35 18.84 -31.71 29.90
CA VAL A 35 17.60 -32.06 29.23
C VAL A 35 16.48 -31.87 30.26
N PRO A 36 15.54 -30.93 30.07
CA PRO A 36 14.42 -30.82 30.99
C PRO A 36 13.59 -32.10 30.95
N PRO A 37 13.04 -32.56 32.08
CA PRO A 37 12.19 -33.74 32.12
C PRO A 37 10.99 -33.53 31.19
N VAL A 38 10.76 -34.54 30.35
CA VAL A 38 9.56 -34.68 29.52
C VAL A 38 8.37 -34.76 30.47
N GLY A 39 7.71 -33.62 30.68
CA GLY A 39 6.47 -33.54 31.45
C GLY A 39 5.33 -34.26 30.73
N PRO A 40 4.38 -34.85 31.47
CA PRO A 40 3.33 -35.67 30.90
C PRO A 40 2.33 -34.85 30.08
N SER A 41 2.08 -35.35 28.87
CA SER A 41 0.79 -35.44 28.18
C SER A 41 -0.19 -34.26 28.37
N ALA A 42 -0.30 -33.44 27.32
CA ALA A 42 -1.33 -32.44 27.15
C ALA A 42 -2.72 -33.09 27.00
N ALA A 43 -3.35 -33.43 28.12
CA ALA A 43 -4.78 -33.69 28.21
C ALA A 43 -5.51 -32.35 28.44
N GLY A 44 -6.43 -32.01 27.54
CA GLY A 44 -7.47 -31.00 27.79
C GLY A 44 -7.06 -29.55 27.56
N ARG A 45 -6.67 -29.18 26.34
CA ARG A 45 -6.69 -27.78 25.91
C ARG A 45 -8.16 -27.38 25.74
N LYS A 46 -8.78 -26.87 26.81
CA LYS A 46 -10.11 -26.25 26.78
C LYS A 46 -10.08 -25.19 25.68
N HIS A 47 -10.98 -25.33 24.70
CA HIS A 47 -11.17 -24.34 23.66
C HIS A 47 -11.61 -23.05 24.35
N ASP A 48 -10.72 -22.07 24.42
CA ASP A 48 -11.04 -20.76 25.01
C ASP A 48 -11.98 -20.03 24.05
N PRO A 49 -13.24 -19.73 24.44
CA PRO A 49 -14.16 -18.97 23.60
C PRO A 49 -13.77 -17.49 23.48
N SER A 50 -12.63 -17.06 24.03
CA SER A 50 -12.13 -15.68 23.97
C SER A 50 -11.37 -15.31 22.70
N THR A 51 -11.20 -16.23 21.73
CA THR A 51 -10.76 -15.89 20.36
C THR A 51 -11.88 -15.16 19.62
N LYS A 52 -12.26 -13.97 20.11
CA LYS A 52 -12.89 -12.94 19.30
C LYS A 52 -11.95 -12.73 18.12
N LEU A 53 -12.33 -13.26 16.96
CA LEU A 53 -11.80 -12.82 15.67
C LEU A 53 -11.87 -11.30 15.72
N ASN A 54 -10.73 -10.67 15.94
CA ASN A 54 -10.59 -9.22 15.89
C ASN A 54 -10.91 -8.87 14.45
N MET A 55 -12.17 -8.52 14.18
CA MET A 55 -12.53 -7.92 12.92
C MET A 55 -11.59 -6.73 12.74
N LYS A 56 -10.77 -6.80 11.70
CA LYS A 56 -9.82 -5.74 11.38
C LYS A 56 -10.61 -4.46 11.17
N LYS A 57 -10.37 -3.45 11.99
CA LYS A 57 -11.08 -2.16 11.87
C LYS A 57 -10.71 -1.53 10.54
N ILE A 58 -11.70 -0.99 9.84
CA ILE A 58 -11.47 -0.23 8.62
C ILE A 58 -11.11 1.20 9.00
N ARG A 59 -10.12 1.78 8.32
CA ARG A 59 -9.63 3.14 8.53
C ARG A 59 -9.56 3.87 7.22
N HIS A 60 -10.14 5.08 7.18
CA HIS A 60 -10.26 5.88 5.98
C HIS A 60 -9.19 6.97 5.97
N PHE A 61 -8.28 6.90 5.01
CA PHE A 61 -7.19 7.86 4.83
C PHE A 61 -7.36 8.63 3.52
N ILE A 62 -7.65 9.92 3.62
CA ILE A 62 -7.88 10.80 2.49
C ILE A 62 -6.54 11.35 2.01
N ASN A 63 -6.12 11.00 0.78
CA ASN A 63 -4.90 11.53 0.21
C ASN A 63 -5.11 12.95 -0.30
N LEU A 64 -4.29 13.88 0.17
CA LEU A 64 -4.37 15.27 -0.28
C LEU A 64 -3.74 15.46 -1.67
N THR A 65 -4.31 16.31 -2.54
CA THR A 65 -5.53 17.11 -2.33
C THR A 65 -6.77 16.41 -2.88
N ASN A 66 -6.66 15.80 -4.07
CA ASN A 66 -7.82 15.33 -4.85
C ASN A 66 -8.65 14.25 -4.12
N GLY A 67 -8.10 13.54 -3.14
CA GLY A 67 -8.88 12.62 -2.30
C GLY A 67 -10.00 13.32 -1.51
N ILE A 68 -9.94 14.63 -1.26
CA ILE A 68 -10.99 15.38 -0.54
C ILE A 68 -12.37 15.22 -1.19
N GLU A 69 -12.44 15.01 -2.51
CA GLU A 69 -13.71 14.79 -3.23
C GLU A 69 -14.49 13.58 -2.73
N VAL A 70 -13.82 12.62 -2.07
CA VAL A 70 -14.49 11.44 -1.52
C VAL A 70 -15.28 11.75 -0.24
N VAL A 71 -14.95 12.84 0.48
CA VAL A 71 -15.44 13.08 1.84
C VAL A 71 -16.97 13.11 1.89
N PRO A 72 -17.69 13.87 1.04
CA PRO A 72 -19.16 13.87 1.06
C PRO A 72 -19.75 12.48 0.85
N HIS A 73 -19.16 11.68 -0.04
CA HIS A 73 -19.62 10.32 -0.33
C HIS A 73 -19.43 9.37 0.87
N LEU A 74 -18.33 9.51 1.61
CA LEU A 74 -18.08 8.70 2.81
C LEU A 74 -19.06 9.06 3.92
N LEU A 75 -19.29 10.35 4.16
CA LEU A 75 -20.24 10.82 5.17
C LEU A 75 -21.67 10.38 4.83
N GLN A 76 -22.09 10.50 3.56
CA GLN A 76 -23.38 10.02 3.10
C GLN A 76 -23.53 8.49 3.23
N SER A 77 -22.44 7.75 3.15
CA SER A 77 -22.41 6.29 3.35
C SER A 77 -22.40 5.88 4.83
N GLY A 78 -22.47 6.84 5.76
CA GLY A 78 -22.51 6.59 7.20
C GLY A 78 -21.13 6.52 7.88
N VAL A 79 -20.04 6.84 7.18
CA VAL A 79 -18.72 6.99 7.82
C VAL A 79 -18.73 8.30 8.60
N HIS A 80 -18.40 8.26 9.90
CA HIS A 80 -18.35 9.47 10.71
C HIS A 80 -17.08 10.28 10.41
N GLU A 81 -17.16 11.61 10.51
CA GLU A 81 -16.03 12.51 10.27
C GLU A 81 -14.81 12.16 11.14
N GLU A 82 -15.04 11.74 12.38
CA GLU A 82 -14.02 11.31 13.35
C GLU A 82 -13.22 10.06 12.90
N GLU A 83 -13.77 9.30 11.96
CA GLU A 83 -13.13 8.11 11.39
C GLU A 83 -12.27 8.44 10.17
N LEU A 84 -12.36 9.67 9.66
CA LEU A 84 -11.56 10.16 8.56
C LEU A 84 -10.20 10.65 9.07
N SER A 85 -9.14 10.27 8.37
CA SER A 85 -7.78 10.74 8.61
C SER A 85 -7.22 11.25 7.30
N TYR A 86 -6.33 12.24 7.35
CA TYR A 86 -5.71 12.81 6.15
C TYR A 86 -4.25 12.37 6.05
N ILE A 87 -3.81 12.05 4.83
CA ILE A 87 -2.42 11.72 4.53
C ILE A 87 -1.94 12.48 3.31
N ARG A 88 -0.62 12.50 3.11
CA ARG A 88 -0.01 13.13 1.94
C ARG A 88 0.96 12.18 1.25
N LEU A 89 0.46 11.50 0.23
CA LEU A 89 1.24 10.73 -0.74
C LEU A 89 1.31 11.52 -2.03
N GLN A 90 2.37 12.30 -2.18
CA GLN A 90 2.52 13.20 -3.33
C GLN A 90 2.83 12.44 -4.62
N SER A 91 2.04 12.67 -5.66
CA SER A 91 2.28 12.12 -7.00
C SER A 91 3.60 12.63 -7.60
N THR A 92 4.05 13.84 -7.23
CA THR A 92 5.35 14.42 -7.62
C THR A 92 6.53 13.66 -7.04
N HIS A 93 6.44 13.17 -5.80
CA HIS A 93 7.44 12.26 -5.24
C HIS A 93 7.48 10.94 -6.02
N CYS A 94 6.32 10.42 -6.43
CA CYS A 94 6.27 9.21 -7.23
C CYS A 94 6.87 9.42 -8.63
N GLU A 95 6.61 10.57 -9.26
CA GLU A 95 7.10 10.93 -10.59
C GLU A 95 8.62 11.12 -10.63
N SER A 96 9.15 11.86 -9.65
CA SER A 96 10.60 12.05 -9.47
C SER A 96 11.32 10.84 -8.86
N LYS A 97 10.59 9.74 -8.57
CA LYS A 97 11.08 8.57 -7.82
C LYS A 97 11.73 8.94 -6.48
N ASN A 98 11.28 10.02 -5.84
CA ASN A 98 11.68 10.40 -4.49
C ASN A 98 10.99 9.51 -3.44
N PHE A 99 11.38 8.24 -3.42
CA PHE A 99 10.87 7.22 -2.49
C PHE A 99 11.13 7.56 -1.02
N LEU A 100 12.23 8.26 -0.76
CA LEU A 100 12.57 8.76 0.57
C LEU A 100 11.52 9.76 1.05
N GLY A 101 11.16 10.74 0.21
CA GLY A 101 10.15 11.75 0.53
C GLY A 101 8.81 11.13 0.89
N ILE A 102 8.36 10.12 0.13
CA ILE A 102 7.12 9.39 0.42
C ILE A 102 7.10 8.83 1.85
N LEU A 103 8.19 8.20 2.31
CA LEU A 103 8.25 7.61 3.66
C LEU A 103 8.44 8.67 4.77
N GLN A 104 9.06 9.79 4.44
CA GLN A 104 9.21 10.92 5.37
C GLN A 104 7.86 11.57 5.68
N ASP A 105 6.99 11.68 4.68
CA ASP A 105 5.67 12.30 4.80
C ASP A 105 4.62 11.42 5.51
N LEU A 106 4.86 10.11 5.65
CA LEU A 106 3.95 9.23 6.38
C LEU A 106 3.77 9.68 7.83
N ASP A 107 2.54 9.93 8.24
CA ASP A 107 2.25 10.39 9.60
C ASP A 107 2.23 9.24 10.61
N ALA A 108 2.25 9.61 11.90
CA ALA A 108 2.30 8.67 13.01
C ALA A 108 1.01 7.86 13.17
N ASN A 109 -0.16 8.44 12.88
CA ASN A 109 -1.45 7.77 12.99
C ASN A 109 -1.54 6.67 11.92
N PHE A 110 -1.22 6.96 10.67
CA PHE A 110 -1.20 5.97 9.59
C PHE A 110 -0.27 4.78 9.88
N LEU A 111 0.96 5.04 10.31
CA LEU A 111 1.92 3.97 10.68
C LEU A 111 1.42 3.13 11.86
N LEU A 112 0.81 3.76 12.85
CA LEU A 112 0.28 3.05 14.02
C LEU A 112 -0.93 2.17 13.66
N ARG A 113 -1.88 2.67 12.84
CA ARG A 113 -3.04 1.89 12.40
C ARG A 113 -2.62 0.66 11.61
N LEU A 114 -1.70 0.82 10.65
CA LEU A 114 -1.14 -0.31 9.92
C LEU A 114 -0.46 -1.32 10.84
N ALA A 115 0.34 -0.86 11.81
CA ALA A 115 0.98 -1.77 12.76
C ALA A 115 -0.05 -2.53 13.62
N GLN A 116 -1.15 -1.88 14.00
CA GLN A 116 -2.25 -2.51 14.74
C GLN A 116 -3.05 -3.54 13.92
N GLY A 117 -2.73 -3.72 12.63
CA GLY A 117 -3.41 -4.69 11.76
C GLY A 117 -4.74 -4.18 11.21
N ASP A 118 -5.04 -2.89 11.35
CA ASP A 118 -6.23 -2.26 10.78
C ASP A 118 -6.16 -2.30 9.23
N THR A 119 -7.33 -2.38 8.60
CA THR A 119 -7.48 -2.25 7.14
C THR A 119 -7.49 -0.77 6.78
N CYS A 120 -6.40 -0.29 6.19
CA CYS A 120 -6.23 1.12 5.82
C CYS A 120 -6.58 1.32 4.34
N LEU A 121 -7.58 2.16 4.08
CA LEU A 121 -8.05 2.54 2.75
C LEU A 121 -7.53 3.94 2.44
N VAL A 122 -6.75 4.08 1.37
CA VAL A 122 -6.20 5.35 0.90
C VAL A 122 -7.01 5.85 -0.30
N TYR A 123 -7.70 6.96 -0.14
CA TYR A 123 -8.55 7.55 -1.18
C TYR A 123 -7.82 8.61 -1.98
N ASP A 124 -7.80 8.49 -3.30
CA ASP A 124 -7.21 9.47 -4.21
C ASP A 124 -8.00 9.56 -5.52
N PHE A 125 -8.58 10.72 -5.81
CA PHE A 125 -9.34 10.95 -7.05
C PHE A 125 -8.51 11.59 -8.17
N GLY A 126 -7.18 11.70 -8.01
CA GLY A 126 -6.25 12.21 -9.03
C GLY A 126 -6.13 11.34 -10.28
N SER A 127 -7.08 10.43 -10.52
CA SER A 127 -7.20 9.69 -11.76
C SER A 127 -7.63 10.63 -12.87
N ARG A 128 -6.87 10.60 -13.96
CA ARG A 128 -7.25 11.22 -15.22
C ARG A 128 -7.70 10.09 -16.16
N ALA A 129 -8.83 10.29 -16.82
CA ALA A 129 -9.21 9.43 -17.95
C ALA A 129 -8.06 9.49 -18.97
N GLY A 130 -7.46 8.36 -19.29
CA GLY A 130 -6.31 8.35 -20.18
C GLY A 130 -6.76 8.56 -21.62
N VAL A 131 -6.29 9.63 -22.26
CA VAL A 131 -6.30 9.73 -23.73
C VAL A 131 -5.42 8.58 -24.24
N GLY A 132 -6.02 7.57 -24.88
CA GLY A 132 -5.32 6.41 -25.43
C GLY A 132 -5.60 5.06 -24.74
N TRP A 133 -6.48 4.99 -23.75
CA TRP A 133 -7.06 3.70 -23.34
C TRP A 133 -8.25 3.36 -24.24
N PRO A 134 -8.39 2.10 -24.70
CA PRO A 134 -9.40 1.71 -25.69
C PRO A 134 -10.83 2.15 -25.34
N ASP A 135 -11.13 2.27 -24.04
CA ASP A 135 -12.49 2.52 -23.54
C ASP A 135 -12.63 3.77 -22.65
N GLY A 136 -11.65 4.69 -22.68
CA GLY A 136 -11.70 5.90 -21.84
C GLY A 136 -11.63 5.61 -20.33
N GLU A 137 -11.00 4.49 -19.96
CA GLU A 137 -10.93 4.02 -18.58
C GLU A 137 -10.26 5.03 -17.63
N ILE A 138 -10.74 5.01 -16.38
CA ILE A 138 -10.23 5.81 -15.25
C ILE A 138 -8.81 5.33 -14.91
N GLY A 139 -7.80 6.13 -15.26
CA GLY A 139 -6.39 5.78 -15.05
C GLY A 139 -5.95 5.88 -13.59
N ILE A 140 -5.49 4.78 -13.00
CA ILE A 140 -5.13 4.73 -11.57
C ILE A 140 -4.17 5.88 -11.17
N PRO A 141 -4.45 6.65 -10.10
CA PRO A 141 -3.59 7.71 -9.62
C PRO A 141 -2.19 7.20 -9.27
N ARG A 142 -1.16 7.98 -9.63
CA ARG A 142 0.26 7.60 -9.39
C ARG A 142 0.59 7.40 -7.91
N ALA A 143 -0.02 8.19 -7.04
CA ALA A 143 0.15 8.01 -5.59
C ALA A 143 -0.32 6.63 -5.11
N LEU A 144 -1.29 6.01 -5.78
CA LEU A 144 -1.75 4.66 -5.45
C LEU A 144 -0.82 3.60 -6.07
N TRP A 145 -0.68 3.57 -7.40
CA TRP A 145 0.06 2.48 -8.04
C TRP A 145 1.58 2.51 -7.84
N TRP A 146 2.12 3.64 -7.40
CA TRP A 146 3.54 3.75 -7.03
C TRP A 146 3.70 3.98 -5.54
N GLY A 147 3.04 5.01 -4.99
CA GLY A 147 3.21 5.43 -3.60
C GLY A 147 2.71 4.40 -2.60
N VAL A 148 1.44 3.98 -2.70
CA VAL A 148 0.86 2.98 -1.77
C VAL A 148 1.63 1.66 -1.85
N GLU A 149 2.02 1.21 -3.05
CA GLU A 149 2.80 -0.01 -3.20
C GLU A 149 4.22 0.12 -2.63
N TRP A 150 4.87 1.27 -2.79
CA TRP A 150 6.16 1.53 -2.16
C TRP A 150 6.07 1.49 -0.64
N VAL A 151 5.05 2.14 -0.08
CA VAL A 151 4.79 2.14 1.37
C VAL A 151 4.54 0.72 1.88
N ARG A 152 3.69 -0.04 1.20
CA ARG A 152 3.43 -1.46 1.52
C ARG A 152 4.73 -2.25 1.56
N TYR A 153 5.52 -2.17 0.49
CA TYR A 153 6.79 -2.89 0.37
C TYR A 153 7.78 -2.51 1.47
N ALA A 154 8.02 -1.20 1.68
CA ALA A 154 8.99 -0.72 2.66
C ALA A 154 8.63 -1.13 4.09
N LEU A 155 7.34 -1.03 4.45
CA LEU A 155 6.86 -1.41 5.77
C LEU A 155 6.88 -2.92 5.98
N GLU A 156 6.43 -3.73 5.01
CA GLU A 156 6.52 -5.20 5.11
C GLU A 156 7.97 -5.66 5.22
N ARG A 157 8.87 -5.11 4.41
CA ARG A 157 10.31 -5.41 4.47
C ARG A 157 10.91 -5.08 5.83
N CYS A 158 10.49 -3.96 6.43
CA CYS A 158 10.96 -3.47 7.72
C CYS A 158 10.38 -4.26 8.91
N TRP A 159 9.09 -4.56 8.88
CA TRP A 159 8.34 -5.14 9.98
C TRP A 159 8.35 -6.67 9.97
N LEU A 160 8.09 -7.26 8.80
CA LEU A 160 7.90 -8.70 8.61
C LEU A 160 9.16 -9.40 8.07
N GLY A 161 10.12 -8.63 7.54
CA GLY A 161 11.43 -9.13 7.13
C GLY A 161 11.51 -9.51 5.64
N PRO A 162 12.62 -10.18 5.22
CA PRO A 162 12.87 -10.48 3.81
C PRO A 162 11.88 -11.46 3.17
N SER A 163 11.27 -12.32 3.99
CA SER A 163 10.35 -13.38 3.55
C SER A 163 8.90 -12.92 3.51
N ALA A 164 8.64 -11.63 3.66
CA ALA A 164 7.28 -11.09 3.67
C ALA A 164 6.55 -11.39 2.34
N PRO A 165 5.24 -11.71 2.37
CA PRO A 165 4.49 -12.12 1.19
C PRO A 165 4.35 -11.03 0.10
N GLY A 166 4.43 -9.73 0.40
CA GLY A 166 4.39 -8.63 -0.59
C GLY A 166 5.67 -8.48 -1.43
N VAL A 167 6.46 -9.54 -1.52
CA VAL A 167 7.68 -9.65 -2.31
C VAL A 167 7.43 -9.55 -3.83
N ARG A 168 6.19 -9.75 -4.30
CA ARG A 168 5.81 -9.54 -5.71
C ARG A 168 5.19 -8.16 -5.90
N VAL A 169 6.04 -7.16 -6.06
CA VAL A 169 5.59 -5.79 -6.37
C VAL A 169 5.35 -5.68 -7.87
N MET A 170 4.09 -5.77 -8.27
CA MET A 170 3.66 -5.60 -9.66
C MET A 170 3.07 -4.21 -9.84
N VAL A 171 3.63 -3.45 -10.77
CA VAL A 171 3.14 -2.14 -11.15
C VAL A 171 2.88 -2.12 -12.65
N ARG A 172 1.62 -1.95 -13.03
CA ARG A 172 1.17 -1.94 -14.43
C ARG A 172 1.69 -3.17 -15.20
N GLY A 173 1.61 -4.35 -14.58
CA GLY A 173 2.10 -5.60 -15.17
C GLY A 173 3.62 -5.80 -15.14
N HIS A 174 4.40 -4.83 -14.67
CA HIS A 174 5.84 -4.96 -14.53
C HIS A 174 6.25 -5.30 -13.10
N ASN A 175 7.10 -6.31 -12.95
CA ASN A 175 7.73 -6.60 -11.66
C ASN A 175 8.81 -5.55 -11.39
N ILE A 176 8.57 -4.69 -10.41
CA ILE A 176 9.49 -3.61 -10.04
C ILE A 176 10.23 -3.88 -8.71
N ARG A 177 10.18 -5.12 -8.21
CA ARG A 177 10.81 -5.52 -6.95
C ARG A 177 12.30 -5.14 -6.90
N GLY A 178 13.03 -5.30 -8.00
CA GLY A 178 14.45 -4.98 -8.06
C GLY A 178 14.74 -3.50 -7.76
N LEU A 179 13.94 -2.60 -8.36
CA LEU A 179 14.01 -1.16 -8.09
C LEU A 179 13.70 -0.89 -6.62
N PHE A 180 12.60 -1.42 -6.10
CA PHE A 180 12.19 -1.19 -4.71
C PHE A 180 13.21 -1.70 -3.69
N GLU A 181 13.84 -2.86 -3.93
CA GLU A 181 14.89 -3.39 -3.04
C GLU A 181 16.14 -2.50 -3.07
N GLN A 182 16.53 -2.00 -4.24
CA GLN A 182 17.64 -1.05 -4.37
C GLN A 182 17.37 0.23 -3.58
N GLU A 183 16.19 0.81 -3.76
CA GLU A 183 15.77 2.04 -3.08
C GLU A 183 15.61 1.83 -1.57
N TYR A 184 15.13 0.67 -1.13
CA TYR A 184 15.00 0.37 0.29
C TYR A 184 16.37 0.24 0.96
N ARG A 185 17.35 -0.34 0.26
CA ARG A 185 18.72 -0.45 0.76
C ARG A 185 19.36 0.92 0.92
N SER A 186 19.14 1.83 -0.03
CA SER A 186 19.67 3.21 -0.01
C SER A 186 19.02 4.12 1.03
N LEU A 187 17.87 3.75 1.61
CA LEU A 187 17.20 4.55 2.62
C LEU A 187 18.10 4.87 3.83
N PRO A 188 18.13 6.14 4.31
CA PRO A 188 18.84 6.53 5.52
C PRO A 188 18.34 5.82 6.78
N ASP A 189 19.24 5.56 7.72
CA ASP A 189 18.91 4.88 8.97
C ASP A 189 17.87 5.60 9.81
N LYS A 190 17.81 6.94 9.75
CA LYS A 190 16.80 7.74 10.44
C LYS A 190 15.38 7.35 10.00
N VAL A 191 15.16 7.14 8.71
CA VAL A 191 13.85 6.75 8.16
C VAL A 191 13.53 5.29 8.49
N LYS A 192 14.51 4.39 8.36
CA LYS A 192 14.36 2.99 8.81
C LYS A 192 14.04 2.91 10.31
N ARG A 193 14.64 3.77 11.15
CA ARG A 193 14.37 3.85 12.59
C ARG A 193 12.94 4.33 12.88
N LYS A 194 12.45 5.34 12.15
CA LYS A 194 11.04 5.79 12.22
C LYS A 194 10.09 4.63 11.94
N MET A 195 10.30 3.88 10.86
CA MET A 195 9.46 2.71 10.54
C MET A 195 9.58 1.63 11.62
N ARG A 196 10.81 1.26 12.05
CA ARG A 196 11.04 0.24 13.09
C ARG A 196 10.41 0.60 14.44
N TYR A 197 10.25 1.87 14.77
CA TYR A 197 9.63 2.31 16.02
C TYR A 197 8.25 1.68 16.24
N TYR A 198 7.45 1.55 15.17
CA TYR A 198 6.10 0.99 15.24
C TYR A 198 6.07 -0.54 15.31
N LYS A 199 7.21 -1.21 15.10
CA LYS A 199 7.31 -2.68 15.13
C LYS A 199 6.84 -3.28 16.46
N LYS A 200 7.03 -2.56 17.58
CA LYS A 200 6.57 -2.98 18.92
C LYS A 200 5.04 -3.00 19.08
N PHE A 201 4.30 -2.41 18.14
CA PHE A 201 2.85 -2.39 18.14
C PHE A 201 2.24 -3.36 17.10
N LEU A 202 3.06 -4.21 16.47
CA LEU A 202 2.60 -5.13 15.45
C LEU A 202 1.60 -6.14 16.02
N LYS A 203 0.38 -6.11 15.47
CA LYS A 203 -0.67 -7.11 15.69
C LYS A 203 -0.94 -7.91 14.41
N ILE A 204 0.04 -8.01 13.54
CA ILE A 204 -0.01 -8.77 12.30
C ILE A 204 0.70 -10.09 12.55
N ASP A 205 0.05 -11.18 12.17
CA ASP A 205 0.62 -12.52 12.34
C ASP A 205 1.95 -12.67 11.60
N PRO A 206 2.89 -13.47 12.13
CA PRO A 206 4.08 -13.86 11.40
C PRO A 206 3.71 -14.49 10.04
N GLY A 207 4.21 -13.92 8.94
CA GLY A 207 3.85 -14.35 7.58
C GLY A 207 2.56 -13.73 7.03
N GLY A 208 1.88 -12.88 7.80
CA GLY A 208 0.78 -12.05 7.33
C GLY A 208 1.22 -10.96 6.33
N LYS A 209 0.27 -10.16 5.87
CA LYS A 209 0.48 -9.02 4.97
C LYS A 209 -0.18 -7.76 5.51
N LEU A 210 0.27 -6.59 5.05
CA LEU A 210 -0.41 -5.34 5.37
C LEU A 210 -1.74 -5.23 4.63
N SER A 211 -2.81 -4.95 5.37
CA SER A 211 -4.12 -4.60 4.83
C SER A 211 -4.15 -3.13 4.41
N LEU A 212 -3.40 -2.80 3.35
CA LEU A 212 -3.32 -1.45 2.78
C LEU A 212 -3.88 -1.45 1.35
N TYR A 213 -4.84 -0.59 1.05
CA TYR A 213 -5.52 -0.55 -0.25
C TYR A 213 -5.68 0.88 -0.75
N GLY A 214 -5.62 1.06 -2.06
CA GLY A 214 -5.98 2.33 -2.70
C GLY A 214 -7.43 2.30 -3.16
N ILE A 215 -8.16 3.40 -3.02
CA ILE A 215 -9.49 3.62 -3.61
C ILE A 215 -9.39 4.86 -4.48
N TYR A 216 -9.91 4.79 -5.70
CA TYR A 216 -9.83 5.91 -6.63
C TYR A 216 -11.11 6.09 -7.43
N SER A 217 -11.30 7.32 -7.88
CA SER A 217 -12.28 7.72 -8.87
C SER A 217 -11.69 8.82 -9.74
N ARG A 218 -12.44 9.29 -10.73
CA ARG A 218 -12.09 10.46 -11.53
C ARG A 218 -12.32 11.72 -10.71
N THR A 219 -11.37 12.65 -10.75
CA THR A 219 -11.53 13.99 -10.19
C THR A 219 -12.40 14.85 -11.09
N ASN A 220 -13.28 15.64 -10.46
CA ASN A 220 -14.06 16.68 -11.11
C ASN A 220 -13.54 18.10 -10.78
N MET A 221 -12.54 18.20 -9.89
CA MET A 221 -12.12 19.45 -9.26
C MET A 221 -10.59 19.66 -9.31
N ASP A 222 -9.91 19.06 -10.30
CA ASP A 222 -8.44 19.11 -10.40
C ASP A 222 -7.93 20.56 -10.45
N GLY A 223 -7.20 20.97 -9.41
CA GLY A 223 -6.68 22.33 -9.26
C GLY A 223 -7.64 23.35 -8.64
N ASP A 224 -8.86 22.97 -8.25
CA ASP A 224 -9.84 23.85 -7.62
C ASP A 224 -9.69 23.88 -6.09
N ALA A 225 -8.76 24.73 -5.63
CA ALA A 225 -8.47 24.89 -4.20
C ALA A 225 -9.68 25.41 -3.40
N GLU A 226 -10.48 26.32 -3.97
CA GLU A 226 -11.65 26.90 -3.30
C GLU A 226 -12.77 25.86 -3.16
N GLY A 227 -12.97 25.03 -4.19
CA GLY A 227 -13.92 23.93 -4.13
C GLY A 227 -13.55 22.89 -3.07
N TYR A 228 -12.26 22.52 -2.95
CA TYR A 228 -11.81 21.63 -1.88
C TYR A 228 -12.04 22.23 -0.49
N ALA A 229 -11.75 23.53 -0.30
CA ALA A 229 -12.01 24.21 0.97
C ALA A 229 -13.51 24.23 1.30
N THR A 230 -14.36 24.44 0.29
CA THR A 230 -15.82 24.44 0.44
C THR A 230 -16.35 23.07 0.90
N ILE A 231 -15.84 21.97 0.33
CA ILE A 231 -16.18 20.61 0.77
C ILE A 231 -15.87 20.44 2.26
N LEU A 232 -14.66 20.80 2.68
CA LEU A 232 -14.24 20.64 4.08
C LEU A 232 -15.08 21.51 5.03
N ASP A 233 -15.36 22.75 4.66
CA ASP A 233 -16.19 23.66 5.45
C ASP A 233 -17.62 23.13 5.61
N GLN A 234 -18.25 22.68 4.52
CA GLN A 234 -19.60 22.10 4.55
C GLN A 234 -19.65 20.84 5.43
N CYS A 235 -18.67 19.94 5.28
CA CYS A 235 -18.60 18.72 6.08
C CYS A 235 -18.46 19.02 7.58
N SER A 236 -17.63 20.00 7.95
CA SER A 236 -17.44 20.39 9.36
C SER A 236 -18.68 21.03 9.99
N LYS A 237 -19.47 21.77 9.21
CA LYS A 237 -20.69 22.47 9.69
C LYS A 237 -21.90 21.54 9.80
N SER A 238 -21.97 20.53 8.94
CA SER A 238 -23.15 19.68 8.83
C SER A 238 -23.35 18.70 9.99
N GLY A 239 -22.38 18.47 10.87
CA GLY A 239 -22.55 17.61 12.06
C GLY A 239 -23.20 16.24 11.76
N GLY A 240 -22.96 15.68 10.58
CA GLY A 240 -23.56 14.42 10.12
C GLY A 240 -24.94 14.49 9.45
N SER A 241 -25.56 15.66 9.27
CA SER A 241 -26.80 15.81 8.50
C SER A 241 -26.53 16.53 7.18
N PHE A 242 -26.32 15.75 6.12
CA PHE A 242 -26.24 16.30 4.77
C PHE A 242 -27.65 16.60 4.28
N VAL A 243 -28.03 17.88 4.29
CA VAL A 243 -29.27 18.34 3.65
C VAL A 243 -29.01 18.29 2.15
N GLU A 244 -29.64 17.33 1.49
CA GLU A 244 -29.64 17.14 0.04
C GLU A 244 -30.18 18.41 -0.64
N LYS A 245 -29.30 19.36 -0.99
CA LYS A 245 -29.65 20.40 -1.95
C LYS A 245 -29.74 19.73 -3.32
N LYS A 246 -30.97 19.42 -3.72
CA LYS A 246 -31.37 19.09 -5.10
C LYS A 246 -31.17 20.32 -6.01
N ASP A 247 -29.93 20.73 -6.19
CA ASP A 247 -29.58 21.67 -7.26
C ASP A 247 -28.91 20.84 -8.38
N SER A 248 -29.78 20.33 -9.26
CA SER A 248 -29.52 20.10 -10.68
C SER A 248 -28.10 19.66 -11.12
N LEU A 249 -27.63 18.51 -10.64
CA LEU A 249 -26.79 17.62 -11.45
C LEU A 249 -27.69 16.46 -11.90
N SER A 250 -28.38 16.64 -13.02
CA SER A 250 -29.18 15.59 -13.63
C SER A 250 -28.27 14.45 -14.10
N PHE A 251 -28.08 13.44 -13.25
CA PHE A 251 -27.56 12.15 -13.67
C PHE A 251 -28.68 11.42 -14.43
N ASN A 252 -28.55 11.35 -15.76
CA ASN A 252 -29.41 10.53 -16.59
C ASN A 252 -29.19 9.05 -16.24
N ILE A 253 -30.07 8.50 -15.42
CA ILE A 253 -30.24 7.05 -15.29
C ILE A 253 -30.98 6.60 -16.54
N SER A 254 -30.24 6.17 -17.56
CA SER A 254 -30.81 5.49 -18.72
C SER A 254 -31.18 4.06 -18.30
N THR A 255 -32.43 3.86 -17.93
CA THR A 255 -33.05 2.52 -17.85
C THR A 255 -33.47 2.09 -19.24
N ALA A 256 -32.53 1.58 -20.04
CA ALA A 256 -32.85 0.79 -21.21
C ALA A 256 -32.89 -0.69 -20.79
N ALA A 257 -34.07 -1.30 -20.84
CA ALA A 257 -34.27 -2.72 -20.63
C ALA A 257 -33.56 -3.53 -21.73
N PRO A 258 -32.92 -4.67 -21.42
CA PRO A 258 -32.35 -5.53 -22.44
C PRO A 258 -33.45 -6.26 -23.20
N ASP A 259 -33.46 -6.03 -24.51
CA ASP A 259 -34.28 -6.70 -25.50
C ASP A 259 -33.88 -8.19 -25.60
N THR A 260 -34.82 -9.08 -25.26
CA THR A 260 -34.67 -10.52 -25.32
C THR A 260 -34.96 -11.02 -26.72
N THR A 261 -33.92 -11.35 -27.49
CA THR A 261 -34.06 -12.21 -28.67
C THR A 261 -33.14 -13.44 -28.56
N PRO A 262 -33.67 -14.67 -28.64
CA PRO A 262 -32.88 -15.88 -28.46
C PRO A 262 -32.18 -16.31 -29.76
N GLN A 263 -30.85 -16.37 -29.76
CA GLN A 263 -30.10 -17.08 -30.80
C GLN A 263 -29.61 -18.44 -30.29
N LYS A 264 -30.03 -19.45 -31.04
CA LYS A 264 -29.76 -20.87 -30.91
C LYS A 264 -28.39 -21.16 -31.53
N ARG A 265 -27.42 -21.68 -30.76
CA ARG A 265 -26.22 -22.32 -31.34
C ARG A 265 -25.65 -23.41 -30.44
N GLU A 266 -25.15 -24.42 -31.11
CA GLU A 266 -24.96 -25.81 -30.71
C GLU A 266 -23.82 -26.06 -29.71
N GLU A 267 -24.01 -27.10 -28.91
CA GLU A 267 -23.04 -27.70 -28.00
C GLU A 267 -21.85 -28.34 -28.73
N LYS A 268 -20.64 -28.20 -28.17
CA LYS A 268 -19.68 -29.32 -28.09
C LYS A 268 -18.55 -29.09 -27.07
N SER A 269 -18.34 -30.17 -26.30
CA SER A 269 -17.10 -30.71 -25.69
C SER A 269 -16.42 -30.02 -24.50
N ASP A 270 -16.54 -30.72 -23.36
CA ASP A 270 -15.48 -31.40 -22.59
C ASP A 270 -14.27 -30.66 -21.99
N HIS A 271 -14.12 -30.90 -20.68
CA HIS A 271 -12.91 -30.91 -19.83
C HIS A 271 -12.38 -29.56 -19.31
N ALA A 272 -12.59 -29.30 -18.01
CA ALA A 272 -11.63 -29.61 -16.94
C ALA A 272 -11.99 -28.80 -15.69
N ASN A 273 -12.29 -29.52 -14.62
CA ASN A 273 -12.65 -28.97 -13.33
C ASN A 273 -11.36 -28.52 -12.62
N THR A 274 -11.04 -27.23 -12.65
CA THR A 274 -10.02 -26.61 -11.78
C THR A 274 -10.69 -25.66 -10.82
N SER A 275 -10.88 -26.12 -9.59
CA SER A 275 -11.26 -25.33 -8.44
C SER A 275 -10.13 -24.37 -8.06
N SER A 276 -10.13 -23.19 -8.67
CA SER A 276 -9.33 -22.06 -8.19
C SER A 276 -10.03 -21.45 -6.97
N VAL A 277 -9.48 -21.68 -5.77
CA VAL A 277 -9.86 -20.95 -4.56
C VAL A 277 -9.45 -19.48 -4.74
N GLY A 278 -10.40 -18.64 -5.11
CA GLY A 278 -10.20 -17.23 -5.36
C GLY A 278 -10.00 -16.44 -4.07
N ILE A 279 -8.77 -16.02 -3.80
CA ILE A 279 -8.43 -15.06 -2.72
C ILE A 279 -8.94 -13.63 -3.06
N GLY A 280 -9.51 -13.42 -4.25
CA GLY A 280 -9.97 -12.12 -4.75
C GLY A 280 -11.41 -11.72 -4.36
N ASP A 281 -12.25 -12.65 -3.91
CA ASP A 281 -13.66 -12.36 -3.59
C ASP A 281 -13.86 -11.75 -2.19
N ASP A 282 -12.87 -11.91 -1.30
CA ASP A 282 -12.98 -11.51 0.11
C ASP A 282 -12.82 -10.00 0.34
N LEU A 283 -12.31 -9.25 -0.65
CA LEU A 283 -12.03 -7.82 -0.46
C LEU A 283 -13.25 -6.92 -0.69
N ARG A 284 -14.11 -7.29 -1.65
CA ARG A 284 -15.37 -6.57 -1.90
C ARG A 284 -16.43 -6.87 -0.86
N THR A 285 -16.34 -8.03 -0.21
CA THR A 285 -17.20 -8.39 0.93
C THR A 285 -16.79 -7.66 2.21
N ILE A 286 -15.50 -7.37 2.38
CA ILE A 286 -14.98 -6.70 3.58
C ILE A 286 -15.01 -5.16 3.45
N VAL A 287 -14.81 -4.61 2.25
CA VAL A 287 -14.70 -3.16 2.05
C VAL A 287 -15.87 -2.65 1.21
N PRO A 288 -16.86 -1.97 1.81
CA PRO A 288 -17.90 -1.30 1.05
C PRO A 288 -17.27 -0.15 0.26
N VAL A 289 -17.33 -0.24 -1.07
CA VAL A 289 -16.83 0.81 -1.97
C VAL A 289 -18.03 1.55 -2.55
N PRO A 290 -18.12 2.88 -2.37
CA PRO A 290 -19.21 3.66 -2.93
C PRO A 290 -19.29 3.51 -4.46
N VAL A 291 -20.50 3.65 -5.00
CA VAL A 291 -20.77 3.55 -6.44
C VAL A 291 -19.87 4.52 -7.21
N GLY A 292 -19.26 4.03 -8.29
CA GLY A 292 -18.37 4.81 -9.15
C GLY A 292 -16.90 4.84 -8.72
N MET A 293 -16.56 4.32 -7.53
CA MET A 293 -15.18 4.19 -7.08
C MET A 293 -14.61 2.80 -7.42
N ARG A 294 -13.29 2.73 -7.63
CA ARG A 294 -12.56 1.49 -7.95
C ARG A 294 -11.53 1.19 -6.86
N ILE A 295 -11.35 -0.09 -6.54
CA ILE A 295 -10.28 -0.57 -5.64
C ILE A 295 -9.01 -0.75 -6.47
N TYR A 296 -7.89 -0.29 -5.92
CA TYR A 296 -6.56 -0.61 -6.38
C TYR A 296 -5.82 -1.50 -5.37
N GLN A 297 -5.37 -2.65 -5.88
CA GLN A 297 -4.39 -3.50 -5.22
C GLN A 297 -3.56 -4.20 -6.30
N SER A 298 -2.24 -4.12 -6.16
CA SER A 298 -1.26 -4.69 -7.11
C SER A 298 -1.57 -6.13 -7.57
N SER A 299 -2.06 -7.00 -6.66
CA SER A 299 -2.36 -8.40 -6.98
C SER A 299 -3.52 -8.61 -7.97
N TYR A 300 -4.40 -7.62 -8.20
CA TYR A 300 -5.47 -7.76 -9.20
C TYR A 300 -4.96 -7.74 -10.65
N TYR A 301 -3.75 -7.20 -10.89
CA TYR A 301 -3.20 -7.13 -12.25
C TYR A 301 -2.59 -8.45 -12.75
N GLU A 302 -2.39 -9.46 -11.88
CA GLU A 302 -1.96 -10.79 -12.32
C GLU A 302 -3.01 -11.49 -13.21
N GLN A 303 -4.29 -11.14 -13.09
CA GLN A 303 -5.37 -11.77 -13.87
C GLN A 303 -5.52 -11.19 -15.28
N TYR A 304 -5.23 -9.91 -15.50
CA TYR A 304 -5.39 -9.25 -16.80
C TYR A 304 -4.15 -9.33 -17.70
N SER A 305 -2.95 -9.53 -17.16
CA SER A 305 -1.73 -9.62 -17.98
C SER A 305 -1.62 -10.92 -18.79
N HIS A 306 -2.44 -11.94 -18.48
CA HIS A 306 -2.42 -13.22 -19.18
C HIS A 306 -3.50 -13.36 -20.26
N SER A 307 -4.51 -12.48 -20.30
CA SER A 307 -5.64 -12.61 -21.24
C SER A 307 -5.51 -11.82 -22.54
N GLU A 308 -4.63 -10.82 -22.65
CA GLU A 308 -4.69 -9.87 -23.79
C GLU A 308 -3.40 -9.69 -24.62
N PHE A 309 -2.29 -10.34 -24.27
CA PHE A 309 -1.08 -10.33 -25.11
C PHE A 309 -0.81 -11.71 -25.73
N GLY A 310 -1.84 -12.26 -26.40
CA GLY A 310 -1.67 -13.32 -27.38
C GLY A 310 -0.92 -12.79 -28.59
N GLY A 311 0.32 -13.27 -28.76
CA GLY A 311 1.34 -12.70 -29.63
C GLY A 311 0.95 -12.44 -31.09
N SER A 312 1.28 -11.23 -31.55
CA SER A 312 1.63 -11.00 -32.94
C SER A 312 3.05 -11.54 -33.16
N GLN A 313 3.17 -12.76 -33.69
CA GLN A 313 4.45 -13.28 -34.15
C GLN A 313 4.93 -12.45 -35.34
N ALA A 314 6.02 -11.71 -35.13
CA ALA A 314 6.75 -11.05 -36.20
C ALA A 314 7.24 -12.08 -37.23
N LYS A 315 6.62 -12.10 -38.41
CA LYS A 315 7.19 -12.77 -39.60
C LYS A 315 8.48 -12.05 -39.98
N LYS A 316 9.62 -12.66 -39.70
CA LYS A 316 10.87 -12.36 -40.40
C LYS A 316 10.71 -12.76 -41.88
N LYS A 317 10.90 -11.81 -42.77
CA LYS A 317 11.38 -12.01 -44.13
C LYS A 317 12.58 -11.07 -44.32
#